data_AF-A0A1Z4QUA1-F1
#
_entry.id   AF-A0A1Z4QUA1-F1
#
_cell.length_a   1.000
_cell.length_b   1.000
_cell.length_c   1.000
_cell.angle_alpha   90.00
_cell.angle_beta   90.00
_cell.angle_gamma   90.00
#
_symmetry.space_group_name_H-M   'P 1'
#
loop_
_entity.id
_entity.type
_entity.pdbx_description
1 polymer ?
#
loop_
_entity_poly.entity_id
_entity_poly.type
_entity_poly.pdbx_seq_one_letter_code
_entity_poly.pdbx_strand_id
1 'polypeptide(L)'
;MAAYSIDLRKKILSAWQNQEGTQRELAERFKVSLSFIRDFLRRYRETGEITARSQGGDRRSKLKDKEQELLKIMVTEQNDLYLREIQAAIKERACIEVSISSLSRTLNRLKLNRKKKL
;
A
#
# COMPACT_ATOMS: atom_id res chain seq x y z
N MET A 1 10.10 6.94 7.84
CA MET A 1 11.51 6.73 7.45
C MET A 1 11.54 6.27 6.00
N ALA A 2 12.35 6.89 5.15
CA ALA A 2 12.52 6.41 3.78
C ALA A 2 13.33 5.10 3.76
N ALA A 3 13.07 4.24 2.78
CA ALA A 3 13.86 3.03 2.58
C ALA A 3 15.27 3.39 2.09
N TYR A 4 16.29 2.67 2.56
CA TYR A 4 17.64 2.76 1.97
C TYR A 4 17.62 2.48 0.47
N SER A 5 18.51 3.15 -0.27
CA SER A 5 18.62 3.02 -1.72
C SER A 5 18.96 1.57 -2.12
N ILE A 6 18.57 1.20 -3.34
CA ILE A 6 18.88 -0.14 -3.87
C ILE A 6 20.39 -0.33 -4.07
N ASP A 7 21.11 0.74 -4.41
CA ASP A 7 22.56 0.74 -4.57
C ASP A 7 23.26 0.37 -3.25
N LEU A 8 22.85 0.98 -2.14
CA LEU A 8 23.40 0.67 -0.83
C LEU A 8 23.18 -0.80 -0.46
N ARG A 9 21.98 -1.33 -0.71
CA ARG A 9 21.65 -2.75 -0.47
C ARG A 9 22.48 -3.70 -1.32
N LYS A 10 22.71 -3.38 -2.59
CA LYS A 10 23.57 -4.16 -3.49
C LYS A 10 25.02 -4.18 -2.99
N LYS A 11 25.55 -3.03 -2.56
CA LYS A 11 26.91 -2.93 -2.02
C LYS A 11 27.08 -3.73 -0.72
N ILE A 12 26.11 -3.64 0.20
CA ILE A 12 26.10 -4.44 1.44
C ILE A 12 26.06 -5.93 1.12
N LEU A 13 25.23 -6.34 0.15
CA LEU A 13 25.12 -7.74 -0.24
C LEU A 13 26.42 -8.28 -0.85
N SER A 14 27.03 -7.52 -1.76
CA SER A 14 28.32 -7.88 -2.36
C SER A 14 29.40 -8.06 -1.29
N ALA A 15 29.53 -7.09 -0.37
CA ALA A 15 30.50 -7.17 0.73
C ALA A 15 30.24 -8.37 1.65
N TRP A 16 28.97 -8.71 1.89
CA TRP A 16 28.61 -9.90 2.67
C TRP A 16 28.94 -11.21 1.95
N GLN A 17 28.69 -11.29 0.64
CA GLN A 17 29.01 -12.46 -0.19
C GLN A 17 30.53 -12.69 -0.30
N ASN A 18 31.29 -11.60 -0.40
CA ASN A 18 32.75 -11.61 -0.43
C ASN A 18 33.39 -11.89 0.94
N GLN A 19 32.59 -12.07 2.00
CA GLN A 19 33.06 -12.28 3.38
C GLN A 19 34.00 -11.15 3.86
N GLU A 20 33.77 -9.91 3.43
CA GLU A 20 34.59 -8.73 3.76
C GLU A 20 34.50 -8.30 5.23
N GLY A 21 33.79 -9.06 6.07
CA GLY A 21 33.67 -8.83 7.51
C GLY A 21 32.39 -9.39 8.12
N THR A 22 32.28 -9.21 9.44
CA THR A 22 31.10 -9.52 10.24
C THR A 22 29.96 -8.52 9.97
N GLN A 23 28.73 -8.87 10.37
CA GLN A 23 27.57 -7.97 10.23
C GLN A 23 27.77 -6.63 10.94
N ARG A 24 28.58 -6.59 12.01
CA ARG A 24 28.89 -5.37 12.76
C ARG A 24 29.84 -4.46 11.99
N GLU A 25 30.91 -5.02 11.43
CA GLU A 25 31.87 -4.28 10.61
C GLU A 25 31.21 -3.74 9.33
N LEU A 26 30.32 -4.52 8.71
CA LEU A 26 29.51 -4.02 7.58
C LEU A 26 28.60 -2.87 8.01
N ALA A 27 28.02 -2.92 9.21
CA ALA A 27 27.13 -1.86 9.71
C ALA A 27 27.89 -0.54 9.89
N GLU A 28 29.08 -0.62 10.47
CA GLU A 28 29.98 0.54 10.66
C GLU A 28 30.47 1.09 9.31
N ARG A 29 30.95 0.22 8.40
CA ARG A 29 31.45 0.62 7.08
C ARG A 29 30.41 1.33 6.24
N PHE A 30 29.18 0.81 6.22
CA PHE A 30 28.08 1.39 5.45
C PHE A 30 27.29 2.45 6.21
N LYS A 31 27.70 2.79 7.46
CA LYS A 31 27.03 3.76 8.34
C LYS A 31 25.54 3.48 8.51
N VAL A 32 25.18 2.21 8.66
CA VAL A 32 23.81 1.74 8.87
C VAL A 32 23.69 1.03 10.21
N SER A 33 22.48 0.94 10.75
CA SER A 33 22.23 0.18 11.98
C SER A 33 22.48 -1.32 11.78
N LEU A 34 23.03 -2.00 12.80
CA LEU A 34 23.20 -3.45 12.82
C LEU A 34 21.87 -4.21 12.60
N SER A 35 20.78 -3.72 13.20
CA SER A 35 19.44 -4.29 13.04
C SER A 35 19.02 -4.33 11.56
N PHE A 36 19.26 -3.25 10.82
CA PHE A 36 19.00 -3.20 9.38
C PHE A 36 19.76 -4.27 8.61
N ILE A 37 21.07 -4.43 8.85
CA ILE A 37 21.86 -5.47 8.17
C ILE A 37 21.34 -6.87 8.51
N ARG A 38 21.08 -7.14 9.79
CA ARG A 38 20.55 -8.43 10.24
C ARG A 38 19.23 -8.77 9.57
N ASP A 39 18.27 -7.84 9.58
CA ASP A 39 16.96 -8.02 8.97
C ASP A 39 17.02 -8.11 7.45
N PHE A 40 17.91 -7.34 6.81
CA PHE A 40 18.16 -7.38 5.38
C PHE A 40 18.72 -8.73 4.93
N LEU A 41 19.77 -9.23 5.61
CA LEU A 41 20.39 -10.51 5.29
C LEU A 41 19.46 -11.69 5.56
N ARG A 42 18.70 -11.65 6.67
CA ARG A 42 17.67 -12.67 6.94
C ARG A 42 16.66 -12.73 5.78
N ARG A 43 16.11 -11.58 5.38
CA ARG A 43 15.15 -11.51 4.29
C ARG A 43 15.74 -11.99 2.96
N TYR A 44 16.98 -11.59 2.66
CA TYR A 44 17.64 -12.01 1.44
C TYR A 44 17.78 -13.54 1.38
N ARG A 45 18.08 -14.21 2.50
CA ARG A 45 18.13 -15.68 2.56
C ARG A 45 16.76 -16.33 2.35
N GLU A 46 15.68 -15.73 2.85
CA GLU A 46 14.32 -16.28 2.75
C GLU A 46 13.69 -16.07 1.36
N THR A 47 13.97 -14.94 0.70
CA THR A 47 13.23 -14.49 -0.49
C THR A 47 14.08 -14.23 -1.71
N GLY A 48 15.40 -14.09 -1.55
CA GLY A 48 16.30 -13.61 -2.61
C GLY A 48 16.11 -12.12 -2.99
N GLU A 49 15.18 -11.41 -2.36
CA GLU A 49 14.86 -10.02 -2.72
C GLU A 49 15.85 -9.02 -2.10
N ILE A 50 16.38 -8.14 -2.96
CA ILE A 50 17.27 -7.04 -2.56
C ILE A 50 16.48 -5.72 -2.40
N THR A 51 15.32 -5.62 -3.02
CA THR A 51 14.50 -4.40 -3.04
C THR A 51 13.83 -4.15 -1.69
N ALA A 52 13.54 -2.88 -1.40
CA ALA A 52 12.59 -2.58 -0.34
C ALA A 52 11.22 -3.10 -0.76
N ARG A 53 10.50 -3.74 0.17
CA ARG A 53 9.06 -3.92 0.01
C ARG A 53 8.40 -2.56 -0.10
N SER A 54 7.33 -2.50 -0.90
CA SER A 54 6.44 -1.36 -0.98
C SER A 54 6.11 -0.87 0.44
N GLN A 55 6.54 0.36 0.74
CA GLN A 55 6.26 1.00 2.02
C GLN A 55 4.83 1.53 1.93
N GLY A 56 3.92 0.87 2.64
CA GLY A 56 2.49 1.14 2.53
C GLY A 56 1.83 0.47 1.32
N GLY A 57 0.52 0.54 1.33
CA GLY A 57 -0.39 -0.07 0.37
C GLY A 57 -1.81 0.20 0.85
N ASP A 58 -2.77 0.11 -0.07
CA ASP A 58 -4.18 0.27 0.27
C ASP A 58 -4.51 -0.70 1.41
N ARG A 59 -4.87 -0.17 2.58
CA ARG A 59 -5.55 -0.94 3.64
C ARG A 59 -6.88 -1.32 3.01
N ARG A 60 -6.85 -2.40 2.22
CA ARG A 60 -7.88 -2.87 1.27
C ARG A 60 -9.22 -2.30 1.67
N SER A 61 -9.68 -1.27 0.94
CA SER A 61 -11.03 -0.77 1.14
C SER A 61 -11.97 -1.97 1.19
N LYS A 62 -12.92 -2.01 2.13
CA LYS A 62 -13.91 -3.10 2.20
C LYS A 62 -14.68 -3.25 0.88
N LEU A 63 -14.67 -2.20 0.06
CA LEU A 63 -15.19 -2.18 -1.30
C LEU A 63 -14.16 -2.82 -2.25
N LYS A 64 -14.39 -4.09 -2.60
CA LYS A 64 -13.59 -4.81 -3.59
C LYS A 64 -14.05 -4.38 -4.99
N ASP A 65 -13.45 -4.99 -6.02
CA ASP A 65 -13.65 -4.61 -7.41
C ASP A 65 -15.13 -4.69 -7.84
N LYS A 66 -15.89 -5.68 -7.31
CA LYS A 66 -17.32 -5.83 -7.60
C LYS A 66 -18.16 -4.68 -7.05
N GLU A 67 -17.91 -4.27 -5.81
CA GLU A 67 -18.63 -3.16 -5.19
C GLU A 67 -18.20 -1.82 -5.79
N GLN A 68 -16.96 -1.71 -6.29
CA GLN A 68 -16.49 -0.53 -7.02
C GLN A 68 -17.17 -0.39 -8.39
N GLU A 69 -17.37 -1.48 -9.13
CA GLU A 69 -18.13 -1.46 -10.38
C GLU A 69 -19.62 -1.11 -10.15
N LEU A 70 -20.24 -1.68 -9.11
CA LEU A 70 -21.59 -1.31 -8.71
C LEU A 70 -21.69 0.19 -8.40
N LEU A 71 -20.75 0.72 -7.62
CA LEU A 71 -20.67 2.13 -7.28
C LEU A 71 -20.52 3.01 -8.53
N LYS A 72 -19.72 2.57 -9.51
CA LYS A 72 -19.52 3.27 -10.77
C LYS A 72 -20.80 3.33 -11.58
N ILE A 73 -21.52 2.21 -11.75
CA ILE A 73 -22.82 2.15 -12.45
C ILE A 73 -23.81 3.10 -11.78
N MET A 74 -23.96 3.02 -10.45
CA MET A 74 -24.92 3.84 -9.70
C MET A 74 -24.63 5.34 -9.82
N VAL A 75 -23.35 5.73 -9.79
CA VAL A 75 -22.97 7.15 -9.91
C VAL A 75 -23.05 7.64 -11.36
N THR A 76 -22.81 6.78 -12.35
CA THR A 76 -22.98 7.13 -13.77
C THR A 76 -24.45 7.26 -14.17
N GLU A 77 -25.33 6.42 -13.63
CA GLU A 77 -26.77 6.46 -13.89
C GLU A 77 -27.46 7.57 -13.09
N GLN A 78 -27.03 7.80 -11.84
CA GLN A 78 -27.59 8.80 -10.93
C GLN A 78 -26.48 9.60 -10.25
N ASN A 79 -26.01 10.65 -10.93
CA ASN A 79 -24.93 11.52 -10.46
C ASN A 79 -25.31 12.35 -9.20
N ASP A 80 -26.59 12.42 -8.84
CA ASP A 80 -27.09 13.26 -7.74
C ASP A 80 -27.21 12.56 -6.38
N LEU A 81 -26.93 11.26 -6.30
CA LEU A 81 -27.09 10.48 -5.07
C LEU A 81 -26.21 10.99 -3.91
N TYR A 82 -26.82 11.10 -2.73
CA TYR A 82 -26.12 11.43 -1.50
C TYR A 82 -25.29 10.25 -0.99
N LEU A 83 -24.17 10.52 -0.31
CA LEU A 83 -23.29 9.46 0.22
C LEU A 83 -24.02 8.47 1.15
N ARG A 84 -25.04 8.94 1.87
CA ARG A 84 -25.90 8.12 2.74
C ARG A 84 -26.76 7.13 1.94
N GLU A 85 -27.23 7.52 0.75
CA GLU A 85 -28.06 6.69 -0.12
C GLU A 85 -27.21 5.59 -0.77
N ILE A 86 -26.00 5.96 -1.20
CA ILE A 86 -25.00 5.01 -1.68
C ILE A 86 -24.63 4.00 -0.57
N GLN A 87 -24.46 4.47 0.67
CA GLN A 87 -24.17 3.60 1.81
C GLN A 87 -25.31 2.61 2.08
N ALA A 88 -26.56 3.08 2.07
CA ALA A 88 -27.73 2.23 2.25
C ALA A 88 -27.84 1.19 1.14
N ALA A 89 -27.65 1.59 -0.12
CA ALA A 89 -27.70 0.68 -1.26
C ALA A 89 -26.59 -0.38 -1.24
N ILE A 90 -25.37 -0.03 -0.78
CA ILE A 90 -24.28 -0.99 -0.61
C ILE A 90 -24.57 -1.96 0.54
N LYS A 91 -25.15 -1.46 1.64
CA LYS A 91 -25.59 -2.31 2.75
C LYS A 91 -26.67 -3.29 2.30
N GLU A 92 -27.60 -2.86 1.46
CA GLU A 92 -28.69 -3.69 0.94
C GLU A 92 -28.21 -4.71 -0.11
N ARG A 93 -27.42 -4.27 -1.09
CA ARG A 93 -27.02 -5.12 -2.23
C ARG A 93 -25.82 -6.01 -1.94
N ALA A 94 -24.86 -5.53 -1.14
CA ALA A 94 -23.61 -6.23 -0.88
C ALA A 94 -23.48 -6.72 0.56
N CYS A 95 -24.42 -6.39 1.47
CA CYS A 95 -24.33 -6.71 2.91
C CYS A 95 -23.03 -6.23 3.58
N ILE A 96 -22.39 -5.17 3.04
CA ILE A 96 -21.14 -4.63 3.56
C ILE A 96 -21.41 -3.28 4.23
N GLU A 97 -21.00 -3.18 5.50
CA GLU A 97 -21.03 -1.92 6.23
C GLU A 97 -19.74 -1.13 5.99
N VAL A 98 -19.89 -0.04 5.22
CA VAL A 98 -18.84 0.93 4.91
C VAL A 98 -19.16 2.27 5.55
N SER A 99 -18.14 2.98 6.05
CA SER A 99 -18.32 4.34 6.55
C SER A 99 -18.45 5.33 5.39
N ILE A 100 -19.15 6.44 5.63
CA ILE A 100 -19.25 7.57 4.68
C ILE A 100 -17.85 8.07 4.25
N SER A 101 -16.90 8.12 5.19
CA SER A 101 -15.51 8.50 4.92
C SER A 101 -14.78 7.53 3.99
N SER A 102 -15.09 6.23 4.08
CA SER A 102 -14.53 5.21 3.19
C SER A 102 -15.12 5.35 1.79
N LEU A 103 -16.44 5.57 1.70
CA LEU A 103 -17.12 5.82 0.42
C LEU A 103 -16.60 7.07 -0.28
N SER A 104 -16.45 8.18 0.43
CA SER A 104 -15.91 9.42 -0.13
C SER A 104 -14.49 9.24 -0.68
N ARG A 105 -13.61 8.54 0.03
CA ARG A 105 -12.25 8.20 -0.46
C ARG A 105 -12.31 7.31 -1.70
N THR A 106 -13.19 6.32 -1.73
CA THR A 106 -13.35 5.42 -2.88
C THR A 106 -13.89 6.15 -4.11
N LEU A 107 -14.88 7.03 -3.96
CA LEU A 107 -15.39 7.87 -5.06
C LEU A 107 -14.31 8.80 -5.62
N ASN A 108 -13.56 9.48 -4.75
CA ASN A 108 -12.42 10.32 -5.15
C ASN A 108 -11.34 9.52 -5.88
N ARG A 109 -11.03 8.31 -5.40
CA ARG A 109 -10.06 7.40 -6.07
C ARG A 109 -10.51 7.00 -7.46
N LEU A 110 -11.81 6.73 -7.63
CA LEU A 110 -12.41 6.38 -8.92
C LEU A 110 -12.63 7.59 -9.84
N LYS A 111 -12.23 8.80 -9.41
CA LYS A 111 -12.45 10.08 -10.12
C LYS A 111 -13.91 10.30 -10.50
N LEU A 112 -14.82 9.71 -9.72
CA LEU A 112 -16.27 9.90 -9.90
C LEU A 112 -16.63 11.21 -9.20
N ASN A 113 -16.38 12.31 -9.92
CA ASN A 113 -16.72 13.64 -9.44
C ASN A 113 -18.24 13.80 -9.50
N ARG A 114 -18.85 13.93 -8.33
CA ARG A 114 -20.26 14.33 -8.21
C ARG A 114 -20.42 15.71 -8.86
N LYS A 115 -21.30 15.83 -9.87
CA LYS A 115 -21.81 17.13 -10.29
C LYS A 115 -22.78 17.58 -9.21
N LYS A 116 -22.32 18.43 -8.28
CA LYS A 116 -23.24 19.05 -7.33
C LYS A 116 -23.99 20.18 -8.07
N LYS A 117 -25.30 20.08 -8.26
CA LYS A 117 -26.14 21.28 -8.20
C LYS A 117 -26.34 21.60 -6.72
N LEU A 118 -25.87 22.79 -6.32
CA LEU A 118 -26.25 23.41 -5.06
C LEU A 118 -27.73 23.80 -5.14
#